data_AF-A0A3L6FLZ1-F1
#
_entry.id   AF-A0A3L6FLZ1-F1
#
_cell.length_a   1.000
_cell.length_b   1.000
_cell.length_c   1.000
_cell.angle_alpha   90.00
_cell.angle_beta   90.00
_cell.angle_gamma   90.00
#
_symmetry.space_group_name_H-M   'P 1'
#
loop_
_entity.id
_entity.type
_entity.pdbx_description
1 polymer ?
#
loop_
_entity_poly.entity_id
_entity_poly.type
_entity_poly.pdbx_seq_one_letter_code
_entity_poly.pdbx_strand_id
1 'polypeptide(L)'
;MPSPMPGPPLPLPSMVHRCRGMSSILANTCVFFAAERFQDTMEALVAEPGVEGKESKTPTEAVAQVLSSSKFLYNIGLVPATKKSCNGGDPTRVAELEAELESEKQNSLEVRAQLDALKKKVEESEEARAKELEKINDLQKGADETNALLRRLFSLNK
;
A
#
# COMPACT_ATOMS: atom_id res chain seq x y z
N MET A 1 -3.78 -37.13 57.34
CA MET A 1 -4.38 -36.54 56.13
C MET A 1 -3.23 -36.06 55.24
N PRO A 2 -3.12 -36.53 53.98
CA PRO A 2 -2.02 -36.10 53.11
C PRO A 2 -2.33 -34.73 52.51
N SER A 3 -1.35 -33.83 52.55
CA SER A 3 -1.43 -32.50 51.92
C SER A 3 -1.52 -32.64 50.39
N PRO A 4 -2.29 -31.77 49.70
CA PRO A 4 -2.41 -31.84 48.26
C PRO A 4 -1.09 -31.42 47.58
N MET A 5 -0.65 -32.20 46.62
CA MET A 5 0.52 -31.91 45.79
C MET A 5 0.24 -30.68 44.89
N PRO A 6 1.24 -29.80 44.65
CA PRO A 6 1.07 -28.70 43.71
C PRO A 6 0.88 -29.27 42.30
N GLY A 7 -0.21 -28.87 41.65
CA GLY A 7 -0.52 -29.26 40.27
C GLY A 7 0.52 -28.75 39.27
N PRO A 8 0.56 -29.32 38.05
CA PRO A 8 1.50 -28.92 37.02
C PRO A 8 1.28 -27.45 36.63
N PRO A 9 2.35 -26.71 36.29
CA PRO A 9 2.25 -25.31 35.90
C PRO A 9 1.41 -25.19 34.63
N LEU A 10 0.45 -24.27 34.64
CA LEU A 10 -0.40 -23.97 33.49
C LEU A 10 0.47 -23.49 32.31
N PRO A 11 0.13 -23.85 31.06
CA PRO A 11 0.85 -23.35 29.91
C PRO A 11 0.67 -21.84 29.82
N LEU A 12 1.77 -21.10 29.75
CA LEU A 12 1.73 -19.67 29.42
C LEU A 12 1.04 -19.50 28.07
N PRO A 13 0.17 -18.47 27.90
CA PRO A 13 -0.50 -18.24 26.63
C PRO A 13 0.55 -17.96 25.55
N SER A 14 0.57 -18.82 24.52
CA SER A 14 1.40 -18.61 23.34
C SER A 14 0.98 -17.30 22.67
N MET A 15 1.85 -16.29 22.68
CA MET A 15 1.67 -15.02 21.95
C MET A 15 1.78 -15.17 20.42
N VAL A 16 1.25 -16.26 19.85
CA VAL A 16 1.30 -16.54 18.41
C VAL A 16 -0.03 -16.12 17.77
N HIS A 17 -0.58 -14.97 18.14
CA HIS A 17 -1.73 -14.38 17.44
C HIS A 17 -1.67 -12.85 17.51
N ARG A 18 -0.64 -12.23 16.91
CA ARG A 18 -0.71 -10.79 16.63
C ARG A 18 0.28 -10.26 15.58
N CYS A 19 0.36 -10.85 14.38
CA CYS A 19 1.09 -10.21 13.27
C CYS A 19 0.37 -10.32 11.91
N ARG A 20 -0.96 -10.46 11.88
CA ARG A 20 -1.73 -10.20 10.66
C ARG A 20 -2.36 -8.81 10.80
N GLY A 21 -1.73 -7.80 10.20
CA GLY A 21 -2.29 -6.45 10.05
C GLY A 21 -1.64 -5.31 10.83
N MET A 22 -0.31 -5.29 11.01
CA MET A 22 0.38 -4.17 11.67
C MET A 22 1.06 -3.25 10.64
N SER A 23 0.89 -1.93 10.80
CA SER A 23 1.53 -0.89 9.98
C SER A 23 3.05 -1.08 9.88
N SER A 24 3.67 -0.60 8.80
CA SER A 24 5.11 -0.72 8.51
C SER A 24 6.04 -0.35 9.68
N ILE A 25 5.63 0.58 10.53
CA ILE A 25 6.36 1.01 11.73
C ILE A 25 6.48 -0.14 12.75
N LEU A 26 5.38 -0.87 13.00
CA LEU A 26 5.34 -1.99 13.95
C LEU A 26 6.08 -3.22 13.41
N ALA A 27 6.11 -3.41 12.09
CA ALA A 27 6.91 -4.46 11.46
C ALA A 27 8.42 -4.22 11.71
N ASN A 28 8.89 -2.99 11.52
CA ASN A 28 10.30 -2.64 11.76
C ASN A 28 10.70 -2.77 13.24
N THR A 29 9.85 -2.35 14.17
CA THR A 29 10.11 -2.53 15.60
C THR A 29 10.18 -4.01 15.98
N CYS A 30 9.30 -4.86 15.42
CA CYS A 30 9.30 -6.29 15.69
C CYS A 30 10.58 -7.00 15.17
N VAL A 31 11.07 -6.58 13.99
CA VAL A 31 12.35 -7.07 13.43
C VAL A 31 13.54 -6.64 14.30
N PHE A 32 13.52 -5.40 14.81
CA PHE A 32 14.58 -4.88 15.69
C PHE A 32 14.68 -5.68 17.00
N PHE A 33 13.56 -5.88 17.70
CA PHE A 33 13.54 -6.68 18.94
C PHE A 33 13.91 -8.15 18.72
N ALA A 34 13.61 -8.71 17.54
CA ALA A 34 13.99 -10.07 17.19
C ALA A 34 15.51 -10.19 16.94
N ALA A 35 16.14 -9.17 16.37
CA ALA A 35 17.58 -9.13 16.15
C ALA A 35 18.37 -8.97 17.47
N GLU A 36 17.89 -8.11 18.38
CA GLU A 36 18.51 -7.91 19.69
C GLU A 36 18.47 -9.20 20.53
N ARG A 37 17.33 -9.90 20.55
CA ARG A 37 17.22 -11.23 21.19
C ARG A 37 18.08 -12.31 20.55
N PHE A 38 18.31 -12.22 19.24
CA PHE A 38 19.19 -13.14 18.53
C PHE A 38 20.64 -12.93 18.97
N GLN A 39 21.05 -11.67 19.15
CA GLN A 39 22.37 -11.31 19.64
C GLN A 39 22.60 -11.77 21.09
N ASP A 40 21.64 -11.54 21.99
CA ASP A 40 21.75 -12.00 23.39
C ASP A 40 21.91 -13.53 23.49
N THR A 41 21.16 -14.26 22.65
CA THR A 41 21.22 -15.73 22.61
C THR A 41 22.57 -16.22 22.07
N MET A 42 23.11 -15.52 21.08
CA MET A 42 24.43 -15.80 20.50
C MET A 42 25.55 -15.56 21.50
N GLU A 43 25.53 -14.43 22.20
CA GLU A 43 26.54 -14.07 23.21
C GLU A 43 26.53 -15.08 24.37
N ALA A 44 25.35 -15.52 24.83
CA ALA A 44 25.24 -16.54 25.86
C ALA A 44 25.80 -17.92 25.45
N LEU A 45 25.59 -18.34 24.19
CA LEU A 45 26.11 -19.62 23.69
C LEU A 45 27.63 -19.65 23.48
N VAL A 46 28.22 -18.48 23.22
CA VAL A 46 29.67 -18.32 23.06
C VAL A 46 30.37 -18.10 24.41
N ALA A 47 29.68 -17.51 25.39
CA ALA A 47 30.19 -17.23 26.73
C ALA A 47 30.12 -18.42 27.71
N GLU A 48 29.42 -19.52 27.36
CA GLU A 48 29.41 -20.75 28.16
C GLU A 48 30.83 -21.34 28.29
N PRO A 49 31.40 -21.43 29.51
CA PRO A 49 32.67 -22.10 29.73
C PRO A 49 32.52 -23.58 29.39
N GLY A 50 33.37 -24.09 28.50
CA GLY A 50 33.34 -25.50 28.10
C GLY A 50 33.41 -26.41 29.32
N VAL A 51 32.39 -27.26 29.51
CA VAL A 51 32.47 -28.38 30.45
C VAL A 51 33.66 -29.25 30.03
N GLU A 52 34.52 -29.56 31.01
CA GLU A 52 35.82 -30.20 30.86
C GLU A 52 35.81 -31.30 29.78
N GLY A 53 36.47 -31.03 28.64
CA GLY A 53 36.61 -31.95 27.51
C GLY A 53 35.83 -31.63 26.23
N LYS A 54 35.06 -30.54 26.15
CA LYS A 54 34.52 -30.02 24.87
C LYS A 54 34.99 -28.60 24.59
N GLU A 55 35.50 -28.38 23.38
CA GLU A 55 35.85 -27.05 22.87
C GLU A 55 34.62 -26.11 22.95
N SER A 56 34.85 -24.86 23.33
CA SER A 56 33.82 -23.82 23.30
C SER A 56 33.26 -23.69 21.89
N LYS A 57 31.94 -23.51 21.78
CA LYS A 57 31.28 -23.40 20.48
C LYS A 57 31.88 -22.23 19.72
N THR A 58 32.27 -22.48 18.49
CA THR A 58 32.72 -21.39 17.61
C THR A 58 31.53 -20.46 17.34
N PRO A 59 31.77 -19.16 17.11
CA PRO A 59 30.70 -18.21 16.76
C PRO A 59 29.84 -18.71 15.60
N THR A 60 30.44 -19.40 14.62
CA THR A 60 29.74 -20.00 13.48
C THR A 60 28.76 -21.10 13.89
N GLU A 61 29.13 -21.96 14.82
CA GLU A 61 28.25 -23.02 15.34
C GLU A 61 27.13 -22.45 16.22
N ALA A 62 27.42 -21.40 16.99
CA ALA A 62 26.40 -20.66 17.71
C ALA A 62 25.38 -20.06 16.72
N VAL A 63 25.83 -19.42 15.63
CA VAL A 63 24.93 -18.87 14.59
C VAL A 63 24.06 -19.99 14.01
N ALA A 64 24.65 -21.12 13.63
CA ALA A 64 23.92 -22.25 13.09
C ALA A 64 22.86 -22.77 14.09
N GLN A 65 23.20 -22.86 15.37
CA GLN A 65 22.29 -23.30 16.42
C GLN A 65 21.13 -22.32 16.63
N VAL A 66 21.38 -21.02 16.72
CA VAL A 66 20.32 -20.02 16.92
C VAL A 66 19.43 -19.90 15.69
N LEU A 67 20.01 -19.97 14.48
CA LEU A 67 19.23 -19.99 13.23
C LEU A 67 18.35 -21.23 13.12
N SER A 68 18.84 -22.39 13.57
CA SER A 68 18.07 -23.65 13.54
C SER A 68 16.97 -23.74 14.61
N SER A 69 17.15 -23.09 15.76
CA SER A 69 16.19 -23.10 16.87
C SER A 69 15.17 -21.95 16.81
N SER A 70 15.44 -20.91 16.01
CA SER A 70 14.60 -19.74 15.87
C SER A 70 13.71 -19.76 14.64
N LYS A 71 12.58 -19.05 14.70
CA LYS A 71 11.72 -18.75 13.55
C LYS A 71 12.17 -17.52 12.77
N PHE A 72 13.33 -16.96 13.08
CA PHE A 72 13.84 -15.73 12.48
C PHE A 72 13.81 -15.77 10.94
N LEU A 73 14.40 -16.81 10.34
CA LEU A 73 14.43 -16.99 8.89
C LEU A 73 13.01 -17.05 8.30
N TYR A 74 12.12 -17.82 8.93
CA TYR A 74 10.71 -17.90 8.51
C TYR A 74 10.00 -16.53 8.56
N ASN A 75 10.23 -15.75 9.62
CA ASN A 75 9.59 -14.45 9.81
C ASN A 75 10.06 -13.40 8.78
N ILE A 76 11.30 -13.51 8.28
CA ILE A 76 11.85 -12.65 7.23
C ILE A 76 11.65 -13.22 5.81
N GLY A 77 10.88 -14.31 5.67
CA GLY A 77 10.56 -14.92 4.38
C GLY A 77 11.64 -15.84 3.81
N LEU A 78 12.69 -16.14 4.57
CA LEU A 78 13.71 -17.13 4.23
C LEU A 78 13.31 -18.49 4.81
N VAL A 79 12.73 -19.36 4.00
CA VAL A 79 12.43 -20.73 4.44
C VAL A 79 13.74 -21.53 4.54
N PRO A 80 14.12 -22.08 5.70
CA PRO A 80 15.27 -22.99 5.79
C PRO A 80 15.08 -24.14 4.80
N ALA A 81 16.12 -24.50 4.07
CA ALA A 81 16.09 -25.54 3.03
C ALA A 81 15.93 -26.96 3.62
N THR A 82 14.92 -27.20 4.44
CA THR A 82 14.53 -28.52 4.91
C THR A 82 13.31 -28.95 4.12
N LYS A 83 13.57 -29.66 3.02
CA LYS A 83 12.64 -30.54 2.28
C LYS A 83 11.32 -29.90 1.82
N LYS A 84 11.30 -29.56 0.53
CA LYS A 84 10.14 -29.30 -0.32
C LYS A 84 9.24 -28.14 0.11
N SER A 85 9.70 -26.93 -0.19
CA SER A 85 8.78 -25.89 -0.66
C SER A 85 9.38 -25.34 -1.94
N CYS A 86 8.76 -25.67 -3.08
CA CYS A 86 9.12 -25.00 -4.31
C CYS A 86 8.76 -23.52 -4.14
N ASN A 87 9.77 -22.67 -4.09
CA ASN A 87 9.63 -21.26 -4.44
C ASN A 87 9.40 -21.17 -5.96
N GLY A 88 8.35 -21.80 -6.46
CA GLY A 88 7.77 -21.49 -7.76
C GLY A 88 6.67 -20.49 -7.46
N GLY A 89 6.85 -19.22 -7.84
CA GLY A 89 5.71 -18.31 -7.91
C GLY A 89 4.62 -19.03 -8.69
N ASP A 90 3.44 -19.16 -8.09
CA ASP A 90 2.31 -19.86 -8.68
C ASP A 90 2.10 -19.33 -10.11
N PRO A 91 2.38 -20.11 -11.17
CA PRO A 91 2.31 -19.62 -12.55
C PRO A 91 0.92 -19.11 -12.90
N THR A 92 -0.11 -19.59 -12.18
CA THR A 92 -1.49 -19.13 -12.24
C THR A 92 -1.59 -17.65 -11.85
N ARG A 93 -0.93 -17.26 -10.74
CA ARG A 93 -0.95 -15.89 -10.24
C ARG A 93 -0.20 -14.91 -11.15
N VAL A 94 0.86 -15.38 -11.83
CA VAL A 94 1.57 -14.55 -12.81
C VAL A 94 0.69 -14.29 -14.03
N ALA A 95 0.05 -15.34 -14.56
CA ALA A 95 -0.87 -15.20 -15.69
C ALA A 95 -2.08 -14.30 -15.38
N GLU A 96 -2.64 -14.40 -14.17
CA GLU A 96 -3.72 -13.52 -13.70
C GLU A 96 -3.28 -12.05 -13.66
N LEU A 97 -2.10 -11.76 -13.11
CA LEU A 97 -1.56 -10.39 -13.03
C LEU A 97 -1.22 -9.82 -14.42
N GLU A 98 -0.74 -10.65 -15.35
CA GLU A 98 -0.50 -10.25 -16.74
C GLU A 98 -1.81 -9.90 -17.46
N ALA A 99 -2.86 -10.69 -17.25
CA ALA A 99 -4.18 -10.42 -17.82
C ALA A 99 -4.80 -9.13 -17.25
N GLU A 100 -4.70 -8.92 -15.95
CA GLU A 100 -5.19 -7.71 -15.28
C GLU A 100 -4.45 -6.47 -15.77
N LEU A 101 -3.12 -6.55 -15.91
CA LEU A 101 -2.30 -5.47 -16.47
C LEU A 101 -2.71 -5.10 -17.90
N GLU A 102 -2.95 -6.09 -18.75
CA GLU A 102 -3.35 -5.83 -20.14
C GLU A 102 -4.77 -5.22 -20.21
N SER A 103 -5.67 -5.65 -19.33
CA SER A 103 -7.00 -5.04 -19.19
C SER A 103 -6.94 -3.59 -18.73
N GLU A 104 -6.05 -3.27 -17.78
CA GLU A 104 -5.84 -1.91 -17.27
C GLU A 104 -5.24 -1.00 -18.35
N LYS A 105 -4.28 -1.49 -19.16
CA LYS A 105 -3.76 -0.73 -20.30
C LYS A 105 -4.85 -0.41 -21.31
N GLN A 106 -5.70 -1.39 -21.64
CA GLN A 106 -6.80 -1.18 -22.57
C GLN A 106 -7.83 -0.18 -22.00
N ASN A 107 -8.16 -0.28 -20.72
CA ASN A 107 -9.02 0.67 -20.04
C ASN A 107 -8.44 2.10 -20.06
N SER A 108 -7.14 2.23 -19.77
CA SER A 108 -6.44 3.51 -19.80
C SER A 108 -6.51 4.18 -21.18
N LEU A 109 -6.34 3.40 -22.26
CA LEU A 109 -6.50 3.91 -23.62
C LEU A 109 -7.93 4.37 -23.90
N GLU A 110 -8.92 3.61 -23.45
CA GLU A 110 -10.33 3.96 -23.62
C GLU A 110 -10.70 5.23 -22.85
N VAL A 111 -10.31 5.34 -21.58
CA VAL A 111 -10.53 6.53 -20.76
C VAL A 111 -9.86 7.76 -21.38
N ARG A 112 -8.65 7.60 -21.90
CA ARG A 112 -7.95 8.69 -22.58
C ARG A 112 -8.68 9.14 -23.85
N ALA A 113 -9.18 8.21 -24.66
CA ALA A 113 -9.98 8.53 -25.83
C ALA A 113 -11.29 9.24 -25.46
N GLN A 114 -11.97 8.81 -24.38
CA GLN A 114 -13.17 9.47 -23.87
C GLN A 114 -12.89 10.89 -23.38
N LEU A 115 -11.76 11.11 -22.69
CA LEU A 115 -11.34 12.45 -22.25
C LEU A 115 -11.05 13.38 -23.43
N ASP A 116 -10.35 12.90 -24.46
CA ASP A 116 -10.05 13.70 -25.65
C ASP A 116 -11.34 14.06 -26.41
N ALA A 117 -12.27 13.11 -26.54
CA ALA A 117 -13.58 13.35 -27.13
C ALA A 117 -14.41 14.36 -26.33
N LEU A 118 -14.43 14.24 -25.00
CA LEU A 118 -15.14 15.16 -24.13
C LEU A 118 -14.54 16.57 -24.18
N LYS A 119 -13.21 16.68 -24.15
CA LYS A 119 -12.50 17.94 -24.27
C LYS A 119 -12.86 18.69 -25.54
N LYS A 120 -12.87 17.98 -26.68
CA LYS A 120 -13.30 18.56 -27.97
C LYS A 120 -14.74 19.09 -27.91
N LYS A 121 -15.67 18.33 -27.32
CA LYS A 121 -17.07 18.77 -27.18
C LYS A 121 -17.22 20.00 -26.26
N VAL A 122 -16.40 20.10 -25.23
CA VAL A 122 -16.37 21.28 -24.35
C VAL A 122 -15.86 22.50 -25.10
N GLU A 123 -14.74 22.38 -25.82
CA GLU A 123 -14.19 23.47 -26.65
C GLU A 123 -15.23 23.96 -27.68
N GLU A 124 -15.86 23.05 -28.42
CA GLU A 124 -16.92 23.39 -29.38
C GLU A 124 -18.14 24.06 -28.71
N SER A 125 -18.54 23.58 -27.52
CA SER A 125 -19.65 24.16 -26.76
C SER A 125 -19.32 25.54 -26.21
N GLU A 126 -18.08 25.78 -25.76
CA GLU A 126 -17.62 27.07 -25.27
C GLU A 126 -17.55 28.11 -26.39
N GLU A 127 -17.04 27.71 -27.57
CA GLU A 127 -17.06 28.58 -28.76
C GLU A 127 -18.48 28.93 -29.21
N ALA A 128 -19.39 27.96 -29.21
CA ALA A 128 -20.80 28.19 -29.54
C ALA A 128 -21.44 29.18 -28.54
N ARG A 129 -21.17 29.01 -27.25
CA ARG A 129 -21.65 29.90 -26.19
C ARG A 129 -21.05 31.30 -26.30
N ALA A 130 -19.78 31.43 -26.68
CA ALA A 130 -19.15 32.74 -26.90
C ALA A 130 -19.84 33.52 -28.03
N LYS A 131 -20.12 32.86 -29.16
CA LYS A 131 -20.87 33.45 -30.28
C LYS A 131 -22.30 33.84 -29.91
N GLU A 132 -22.95 33.06 -29.06
CA GLU A 132 -24.30 33.39 -28.58
C GLU A 132 -24.30 34.62 -27.67
N LEU A 133 -23.31 34.72 -26.77
CA LEU A 133 -23.13 35.90 -25.92
C LEU A 133 -22.86 37.18 -26.72
N GLU A 134 -22.06 37.09 -27.79
CA GLU A 134 -21.82 38.21 -28.71
C GLU A 134 -23.14 38.69 -29.34
N LYS A 135 -23.96 37.77 -29.88
CA LYS A 135 -25.27 38.11 -30.45
C LYS A 135 -26.21 38.77 -29.43
N ILE A 136 -26.23 38.28 -28.19
CA ILE A 136 -27.04 38.87 -27.12
C ILE A 136 -26.59 40.31 -26.85
N ASN A 137 -25.28 40.56 -26.84
CA ASN A 137 -24.74 41.90 -26.63
C ASN A 137 -25.13 42.86 -27.76
N ASP A 138 -25.02 42.42 -29.02
CA ASP A 138 -25.42 43.21 -30.18
C ASP A 138 -26.92 43.56 -30.14
N LEU A 139 -27.76 42.58 -29.80
CA LEU A 139 -29.20 42.79 -29.66
C LEU A 139 -29.54 43.76 -28.52
N GLN A 140 -28.85 43.65 -27.38
CA GLN A 140 -29.01 44.59 -26.26
C GLN A 140 -28.63 46.00 -26.66
N LYS A 141 -27.49 46.17 -27.35
CA LYS A 141 -27.06 47.47 -27.87
C LYS A 141 -28.08 48.07 -28.83
N GLY A 142 -28.61 47.27 -29.77
CA GLY A 142 -29.66 47.71 -30.68
C GLY A 142 -30.96 48.09 -29.96
N ALA A 143 -31.33 47.35 -28.92
CA ALA A 143 -32.49 47.68 -28.08
C ALA A 143 -32.28 48.99 -27.30
N ASP A 144 -31.10 49.23 -26.75
CA ASP A 144 -30.75 50.45 -26.03
C ASP A 144 -30.74 51.68 -26.94
N GLU A 145 -30.17 51.56 -28.14
CA GLU A 145 -30.19 52.60 -29.17
C GLU A 145 -31.63 52.95 -29.60
N THR A 146 -32.46 51.92 -29.83
CA THR A 146 -33.86 52.10 -30.18
C THR A 146 -34.63 52.79 -29.05
N ASN A 147 -34.42 52.35 -27.80
CA ASN A 147 -35.03 52.97 -26.62
C ASN A 147 -34.59 54.43 -26.44
N ALA A 148 -33.31 54.74 -26.69
CA ALA A 148 -32.80 56.11 -26.64
C ALA A 148 -33.46 57.00 -27.70
N LEU A 149 -33.62 56.49 -28.93
CA LEU A 149 -34.31 57.20 -30.01
C LEU A 149 -35.78 57.48 -29.66
N LEU A 150 -36.51 56.48 -29.15
CA LEU A 150 -37.91 56.62 -28.73
C LEU A 150 -38.05 57.70 -27.64
N ARG A 151 -37.19 57.68 -26.62
CA ARG A 151 -37.19 58.72 -25.57
C ARG A 151 -36.98 60.11 -26.14
N ARG A 152 -36.08 60.27 -27.12
CA ARG A 152 -35.84 61.55 -27.79
C ARG A 152 -37.05 62.03 -28.58
N LEU A 153 -37.71 61.13 -29.34
CA LEU A 153 -38.92 61.45 -30.11
C LEU A 153 -40.08 61.91 -29.21
N PHE A 154 -40.32 61.22 -28.10
CA PHE A 154 -41.37 61.60 -27.14
C PHE A 154 -41.07 62.93 -26.42
N SER A 155 -39.79 63.28 -26.24
CA SER A 155 -39.40 64.57 -25.69
C SER A 155 -39.60 65.74 -26.66
N LEU A 156 -39.59 65.49 -27.98
CA LEU A 156 -39.80 66.51 -29.01
C LEU A 156 -41.29 66.79 -29.32
N ASN A 157 -42.20 65.94 -28.83
CA ASN A 157 -43.66 66.09 -28.97
C ASN A 157 -44.32 66.69 -27.71
N LYS A 158 -43.54 67.38 -26.87
CA LYS A 158 -44.04 68.26 -25.80
C LYS A 158 -43.90 69.71 -26.25
#